data_AF-A0A0B7B151-F1
#
_entry.id   AF-A0A0B7B151-F1
#
_cell.length_a   1.000
_cell.length_b   1.000
_cell.length_c   1.000
_cell.angle_alpha   90.00
_cell.angle_beta   90.00
_cell.angle_gamma   90.00
#
_symmetry.space_group_name_H-M   'P 1'
#
loop_
_entity.id
_entity.type
_entity.pdbx_description
1 polymer ?
#
loop_
_entity_poly.entity_id
_entity_poly.type
_entity_poly.pdbx_seq_one_letter_code
_entity_poly.pdbx_strand_id
1 'polypeptide(L)' 'MHPGALLTHHGQFAVPTVDVLGYRDVKKERPPFLPEKKDSEPEKKKIPQELLCHICEDLCVDAAIAPCCGTSFCDEC' A
#
# COMPACT_ATOMS: atom_id res chain seq x y z
N MET A 1 -14.48 15.21 -24.90
CA MET A 1 -14.78 15.55 -23.50
C MET A 1 -13.52 15.36 -22.68
N HIS A 2 -13.17 16.31 -21.81
CA HIS A 2 -12.02 16.15 -20.92
C HIS A 2 -12.35 15.14 -19.80
N PRO A 3 -11.40 14.28 -19.39
CA PRO A 3 -11.57 13.45 -18.19
C PRO A 3 -11.92 14.34 -17.00
N GLY A 4 -12.94 13.94 -16.23
CA GLY A 4 -13.42 14.71 -15.07
C GLY A 4 -14.25 15.96 -15.40
N ALA A 5 -14.75 16.11 -16.63
CA ALA A 5 -15.65 17.22 -16.96
C ALA A 5 -17.01 17.08 -16.28
N LEU A 6 -17.41 18.11 -15.54
CA LEU A 6 -18.69 18.24 -14.84
C LEU A 6 -19.52 19.36 -15.49
N LEU A 7 -20.84 19.23 -15.41
CA LEU A 7 -21.75 20.27 -15.86
C LEU A 7 -21.95 21.30 -14.74
N THR A 8 -21.66 22.56 -15.03
CA THR A 8 -21.94 23.68 -14.12
C THR A 8 -23.42 24.04 -14.15
N HIS A 9 -23.90 24.78 -13.15
CA HIS A 9 -25.30 25.23 -13.10
C HIS A 9 -25.69 26.14 -14.28
N HIS A 10 -24.72 26.74 -14.97
CA HIS A 10 -24.92 27.52 -16.19
C HIS A 10 -24.93 26.66 -17.46
N GLY A 11 -24.88 25.33 -17.35
CA GLY A 11 -24.85 24.42 -18.50
C GLY A 11 -23.51 24.38 -19.24
N GLN A 12 -22.46 24.96 -18.68
CA GLN A 12 -21.10 24.89 -19.24
C GLN A 12 -20.37 23.68 -18.67
N PHE A 13 -19.56 23.02 -19.49
CA PHE A 13 -18.65 21.98 -19.01
C PHE A 13 -17.39 22.61 -18.41
N ALA A 14 -17.05 22.21 -17.18
CA ALA A 14 -15.83 22.62 -16.49
C ALA A 14 -15.16 21.40 -15.83
N VAL A 15 -13.84 21.44 -15.69
CA VAL A 15 -13.08 20.44 -14.94
C VAL A 15 -12.46 21.14 -13.73
N PRO A 16 -12.68 20.66 -12.48
CA PRO A 16 -11.99 21.19 -11.32
C PRO A 16 -10.47 21.09 -11.46
N THR A 17 -9.74 22.11 -11.00
CA THR A 17 -8.27 22.11 -11.08
C THR A 17 -7.65 20.91 -10.36
N VAL A 18 -8.25 20.46 -9.25
CA VAL A 18 -7.80 19.27 -8.50
C VAL A 18 -7.83 18.00 -9.35
N ASP A 19 -8.84 17.84 -10.20
CA ASP A 19 -8.96 16.68 -11.09
C ASP A 19 -7.92 16.76 -12.21
N VAL A 20 -7.70 17.96 -12.79
CA VAL A 20 -6.64 18.18 -13.79
C VAL A 20 -5.26 17.80 -13.24
N LEU A 21 -4.97 18.16 -11.99
CA LEU A 21 -3.72 17.78 -11.33
C LEU A 21 -3.67 16.27 -11.06
N GLY A 22 -4.73 15.69 -10.52
CA GLY A 22 -4.80 14.25 -10.25
C GLY A 22 -4.69 13.37 -11.50
N TYR A 23 -5.14 13.83 -12.67
CA TYR A 23 -4.93 13.12 -13.95
C TYR A 23 -3.52 13.28 -14.50
N ARG A 24 -2.82 14.38 -14.17
CA ARG A 24 -1.41 14.60 -14.57
C ARG A 24 -0.46 13.80 -13.70
N ASP A 25 -0.78 13.68 -12.41
CA ASP A 25 0.01 12.92 -11.46
C ASP A 25 -0.20 11.42 -11.68
N VAL A 26 0.86 10.73 -12.11
CA VAL A 26 0.83 9.27 -12.20
C VAL A 26 0.71 8.72 -10.78
N LYS A 27 -0.29 7.87 -10.55
CA LYS A 27 -0.40 7.13 -9.28
C LYS A 27 0.89 6.35 -9.05
N LYS A 28 1.61 6.73 -8.00
CA LYS A 28 2.90 6.13 -7.65
C LYS A 28 2.78 4.63 -7.37
N GLU A 29 1.64 4.20 -6.87
CA GLU A 29 1.34 2.79 -6.63
C GLU A 29 0.48 2.19 -7.74
N ARG A 30 0.85 0.97 -8.14
CA ARG A 30 0.08 0.17 -9.10
C ARG A 30 -1.27 -0.19 -8.46
N PRO A 31 -2.41 -0.03 -9.16
CA PRO A 31 -3.69 -0.50 -8.66
C PRO A 31 -3.62 -1.99 -8.33
N PRO A 32 -4.06 -2.42 -7.12
CA PRO A 32 -3.99 -3.82 -6.70
C PRO A 32 -4.85 -4.77 -7.55
N PHE A 33 -5.74 -4.23 -8.39
CA PHE A 33 -6.60 -5.00 -9.31
C PHE A 33 -5.94 -5.32 -10.65
N LEU A 34 -4.79 -4.73 -10.97
CA LEU A 34 -4.07 -5.08 -12.20
C LEU A 34 -3.33 -6.40 -11.98
N PRO A 35 -3.39 -7.34 -12.93
CA PRO A 35 -2.64 -8.58 -12.83
C PRO A 35 -1.15 -8.26 -12.69
N GLU A 36 -0.51 -8.92 -11.74
CA GLU A 36 0.92 -8.77 -11.53
C GLU A 36 1.64 -9.13 -12.84
N LYS A 37 2.46 -8.20 -13.35
CA LYS A 37 3.47 -8.59 -14.32
C LYS A 37 4.33 -9.62 -13.61
N LYS A 38 4.59 -10.76 -14.26
CA LYS A 38 5.62 -11.73 -13.84
C LYS A 38 6.98 -11.04 -13.96
N ASP A 39 7.27 -10.14 -13.03
CA ASP A 39 8.61 -9.67 -12.79
C ASP A 39 9.40 -10.88 -12.27
N SER A 40 10.61 -11.06 -12.80
CA SER A 40 11.51 -12.17 -12.44
C SER A 40 11.59 -12.31 -10.93
N GLU A 41 11.48 -13.55 -10.47
CA GLU A 41 11.53 -13.99 -9.07
C GLU A 41 12.35 -13.04 -8.21
N PRO A 42 11.74 -12.31 -7.26
CA PRO A 42 12.48 -11.34 -6.48
C PRO A 42 13.62 -12.07 -5.78
N GLU A 43 14.85 -11.57 -5.96
CA GLU A 43 16.00 -12.01 -5.18
C GLU A 43 15.55 -12.17 -3.73
N LYS A 44 15.76 -13.37 -3.15
CA LYS A 44 15.32 -13.71 -1.78
C LYS A 44 15.70 -12.56 -0.84
N LYS A 45 14.77 -11.65 -0.61
CA LYS A 45 14.99 -10.49 0.24
C LYS A 45 15.23 -11.08 1.62
N LYS A 46 16.40 -10.76 2.20
CA LYS A 46 16.71 -11.16 3.57
C LYS A 46 15.58 -10.68 4.45
N ILE A 47 14.97 -11.58 5.22
CA ILE A 47 13.86 -11.26 6.10
C ILE A 47 14.35 -10.16 7.06
N PRO A 48 13.67 -9.01 7.12
CA PRO A 48 14.06 -7.95 8.05
C PRO A 48 13.91 -8.45 9.50
N GLN A 49 14.86 -8.06 10.35
CA GLN A 49 14.90 -8.51 11.75
C GLN A 49 13.67 -8.09 12.56
N GLU A 50 12.94 -7.09 12.09
CA GLU A 50 11.68 -6.62 12.69
C GLU A 50 10.54 -7.64 12.58
N LEU A 51 10.63 -8.58 11.63
CA LEU A 51 9.65 -9.66 11.45
C LEU A 51 10.03 -10.94 12.21
N LEU A 52 11.18 -10.92 12.91
CA LEU A 52 11.64 -12.05 13.71
C LEU A 52 11.14 -11.91 15.14
N CYS A 53 10.75 -13.03 15.73
CA CYS A 53 10.42 -13.11 17.14
C CYS A 53 11.71 -12.99 17.96
N HIS A 54 11.74 -12.08 18.93
CA HIS A 54 12.92 -11.92 19.80
C HIS A 54 13.15 -13.09 20.78
N ILE A 55 12.21 -14.05 20.87
CA ILE A 55 12.30 -15.22 21.75
C ILE A 55 12.90 -16.41 21.01
N CYS A 56 12.34 -16.76 19.84
CA CYS A 56 12.79 -17.93 19.06
C CYS A 56 13.72 -17.58 17.89
N GLU A 57 13.99 -16.29 17.65
CA GLU A 57 14.84 -15.77 16.56
C GLU A 57 14.41 -16.20 15.15
N ASP A 58 13.19 -16.71 15.01
CA ASP A 58 12.58 -17.14 13.75
C ASP A 58 11.43 -16.21 13.34
N LEU A 59 10.90 -16.40 12.13
CA LEU A 59 9.78 -15.62 11.61
C LEU A 59 8.58 -15.69 12.56
N CYS A 60 8.06 -14.52 12.98
CA CYS A 60 6.90 -14.45 13.85
C CYS A 60 5.69 -15.19 13.25
N VAL A 61 5.18 -16.20 13.96
CA VAL A 61 3.94 -16.90 13.65
C VAL A 61 2.94 -16.57 14.75
N ASP A 62 1.73 -16.15 14.36
CA ASP A 62 0.67 -15.73 15.26
C ASP A 62 1.14 -14.66 16.27
N ALA A 63 1.48 -13.48 15.75
CA ALA A 63 2.14 -12.45 16.54
C ALA A 63 1.19 -11.79 17.56
N ALA A 64 1.49 -11.95 18.84
CA ALA A 64 0.88 -11.20 19.94
C ALA A 64 1.71 -9.95 20.27
N ILE A 65 1.04 -8.89 20.77
CA ILE A 65 1.69 -7.60 21.09
C ILE A 65 1.70 -7.39 22.60
N ALA A 66 2.89 -7.16 23.17
CA ALA A 66 3.03 -6.81 24.58
C ALA A 66 2.42 -5.42 24.86
N PRO A 67 1.47 -5.26 25.79
CA PRO A 67 0.80 -3.99 26.04
C PRO A 67 1.70 -2.92 26.68
N CYS A 68 2.83 -3.30 27.27
CA CYS A 68 3.75 -2.37 27.96
C CYS A 68 4.72 -1.65 27.02
N CYS A 69 5.10 -2.28 25.90
CA CYS A 69 6.15 -1.78 25.01
C CYS A 69 5.85 -1.95 23.51
N GLY A 70 4.73 -2.60 23.17
CA GLY A 70 4.33 -2.81 21.78
C GLY A 70 5.20 -3.82 21.03
N THR A 71 6.01 -4.63 21.72
CA THR A 71 6.85 -5.64 21.08
C THR A 71 6.00 -6.82 20.61
N SER A 72 6.19 -7.23 19.36
CA SER A 72 5.57 -8.41 18.77
C SER A 72 6.40 -9.67 18.98
N PHE A 73 5.76 -10.76 19.38
CA PHE A 73 6.36 -12.09 19.56
C PHE A 73 5.32 -13.17 19.19
N CYS A 74 5.74 -14.41 18.94
CA CYS A 74 4.80 -15.51 18.67
C CYS A 74 3.98 -15.82 19.93
N ASP A 75 2.67 -16.06 19.81
CA ASP A 75 1.79 -16.34 20.96
C ASP A 75 2.20 -17.59 21.76
N GLU A 76 2.80 -18.59 21.10
CA GLU A 76 3.23 -19.85 21.72
C GLU A 76 4.70 -19.88 22.21
N CYS A 77 5.44 -18.76 22.10
CA CYS A 77 6.84 -18.64 22.54
C CYS A 77 6.95 -18.08 23.97
#